data_AF-A0A4Y6I6V5-F1
#
_entry.id   AF-A0A4Y6I6V5-F1
#
_cell.length_a   1.000
_cell.length_b   1.000
_cell.length_c   1.000
_cell.angle_alpha   90.00
_cell.angle_beta   90.00
_cell.angle_gamma   90.00
#
_symmetry.space_group_name_H-M   'P 1'
#
loop_
_entity.id
_entity.type
_entity.pdbx_description
1 polymer ?
#
loop_
_entity_poly.entity_id
_entity_poly.type
_entity_poly.pdbx_seq_one_letter_code
_entity_poly.pdbx_strand_id
1 'polypeptide(L)'
;MVDFISDQGQQSERFFKVNNTTDKPLPLEVFIQQRLVTGEASEQLQATDDFMVFPPQVLIPPGKTQTVKVKYIGVPVAESLSYRVVFSQLPIADDASESSIKMLFQIGALLFVTSDKLPQKLTTELTANPNEWLVTNTGAGVLTLSAMTFGAKAGKQSYRWTWDDIKTLVERQYLAPRQSVRINAVSILSNNEQLTQVEASGY
;
A
#
# COMPACT_ATOMS: atom_id res chain seq x y z
N MET A 1 -0.18 5.59 -5.29
CA MET A 1 1.29 5.67 -5.35
C MET A 1 1.86 4.78 -4.25
N VAL A 2 2.91 4.03 -4.57
CA VAL A 2 3.62 3.14 -3.66
C VAL A 2 5.12 3.33 -3.87
N ASP A 3 5.87 3.40 -2.77
CA ASP A 3 7.33 3.54 -2.80
C ASP A 3 7.99 2.61 -1.79
N PHE A 4 9.24 2.27 -2.08
CA PHE A 4 10.11 1.47 -1.22
C PHE A 4 11.38 2.28 -0.94
N ILE A 5 11.80 2.33 0.32
CA ILE A 5 13.06 2.92 0.77
C ILE A 5 13.83 1.95 1.66
N SER A 6 15.15 2.13 1.68
CA SER A 6 16.01 1.45 2.64
C SER A 6 15.80 2.03 4.04
N ASP A 7 16.07 1.25 5.08
CA ASP A 7 16.13 1.74 6.46
C ASP A 7 17.40 2.53 6.76
N GLN A 8 18.38 2.54 5.84
CA GLN A 8 19.67 3.20 6.03
C GLN A 8 20.22 3.85 4.75
N GLY A 9 21.23 4.72 4.92
CA GLY A 9 22.00 5.28 3.81
C GLY A 9 21.24 6.25 2.90
N GLN A 10 21.73 6.41 1.68
CA GLN A 10 21.13 7.34 0.69
C GLN A 10 19.79 6.84 0.13
N GLN A 11 19.50 5.55 0.27
CA GLN A 11 18.24 4.96 -0.20
C GLN A 11 17.10 5.10 0.83
N SER A 12 17.37 5.71 1.99
CA SER A 12 16.37 6.00 3.02
C SER A 12 15.55 7.27 2.76
N GLU A 13 15.70 7.89 1.59
CA GLU A 13 14.95 9.08 1.20
C GLU A 13 14.22 8.96 -0.15
N ARG A 14 13.09 9.68 -0.24
CA ARG A 14 12.28 9.85 -1.46
C ARG A 14 11.84 11.28 -1.63
N PHE A 15 11.63 11.65 -2.89
CA PHE A 15 11.17 12.98 -3.29
C PHE A 15 9.82 12.84 -3.97
N PHE A 16 8.81 13.47 -3.39
CA PHE A 16 7.46 13.53 -3.94
C PHE A 16 7.25 14.89 -4.60
N LYS A 17 6.72 14.88 -5.83
CA LYS A 17 6.38 16.11 -6.56
C LYS A 17 4.89 16.35 -6.46
N VAL A 18 4.51 17.51 -5.93
CA VAL A 18 3.13 17.96 -5.85
C VAL A 18 2.94 19.09 -6.85
N ASN A 19 2.07 18.87 -7.84
CA ASN A 19 1.73 19.86 -8.84
C ASN A 19 0.40 20.52 -8.47
N ASN A 20 0.40 21.83 -8.26
CA ASN A 20 -0.83 22.60 -8.13
C ASN A 20 -1.38 22.91 -9.52
N THR A 21 -2.37 22.13 -9.95
CA THR A 21 -3.04 22.29 -11.25
C THR A 21 -4.18 23.31 -11.23
N THR A 22 -4.42 23.97 -10.09
CA THR A 22 -5.49 24.96 -9.95
C THR A 22 -4.99 26.38 -10.24
N ASP A 23 -5.93 27.31 -10.36
CA ASP A 23 -5.70 28.75 -10.49
C ASP A 23 -5.54 29.46 -9.13
N LYS A 24 -5.63 28.73 -8.01
CA LYS A 24 -5.51 29.25 -6.64
C LYS A 24 -4.27 28.71 -5.93
N PRO A 25 -3.71 29.43 -4.94
CA PRO A 25 -2.65 28.88 -4.09
C PRO A 25 -3.11 27.61 -3.34
N LEU A 26 -2.25 26.61 -3.25
CA LEU A 26 -2.50 25.35 -2.55
C LEU A 26 -1.68 25.30 -1.25
N PRO A 27 -2.29 25.54 -0.08
CA PRO A 27 -1.66 25.30 1.20
C PRO A 27 -1.60 23.79 1.45
N LEU A 28 -0.41 23.28 1.72
CA LEU A 28 -0.18 21.85 1.87
C LEU A 28 0.59 21.58 3.15
N GLU A 29 0.13 20.61 3.91
CA GLU A 29 0.87 19.95 4.97
C GLU A 29 1.22 18.52 4.56
N VAL A 30 2.42 18.08 4.89
CA VAL A 30 2.88 16.71 4.65
C VAL A 30 3.40 16.11 5.95
N PHE A 31 2.81 14.99 6.34
CA PHE A 31 3.20 14.22 7.52
C PHE A 31 3.15 12.72 7.22
N ILE A 32 3.70 11.92 8.13
CA ILE A 32 3.78 10.47 7.97
C ILE A 32 3.11 9.78 9.14
N GLN A 33 2.39 8.71 8.84
CA GLN A 33 1.77 7.84 9.84
C GLN A 33 2.24 6.41 9.62
N GLN A 34 2.56 5.71 10.70
CA GLN A 34 2.80 4.28 10.64
C GLN A 34 1.48 3.57 10.36
N ARG A 35 1.55 2.64 9.40
CA ARG A 35 0.41 1.85 8.96
C ARG A 35 0.50 0.47 9.60
N LEU A 36 -0.45 0.18 10.49
CA LEU A 36 -0.60 -1.11 11.13
C LEU A 36 -1.74 -1.88 10.49
N VAL A 37 -1.41 -3.04 9.92
CA VAL A 37 -2.38 -4.04 9.48
C VAL A 37 -1.79 -5.43 9.69
N THR A 38 -2.59 -6.30 10.31
CA THR A 38 -2.27 -7.71 10.56
C THR A 38 -3.41 -8.58 10.03
N GLY A 39 -3.07 -9.72 9.42
CA GLY A 39 -4.02 -10.57 8.73
C GLY A 39 -4.80 -9.78 7.68
N GLU A 40 -6.13 -9.89 7.74
CA GLU A 40 -7.07 -9.19 6.86
C GLU A 40 -7.64 -7.90 7.46
N ALA A 41 -7.13 -7.46 8.62
CA ALA A 41 -7.72 -6.32 9.35
C ALA A 41 -7.69 -5.00 8.55
N SER A 42 -8.61 -4.10 8.90
CA SER A 42 -8.59 -2.73 8.39
C SER A 42 -7.33 -1.99 8.81
N GLU A 43 -6.97 -0.99 8.03
CA GLU A 43 -5.86 -0.10 8.33
C GLU A 43 -6.07 0.67 9.64
N GLN A 44 -5.03 0.68 10.47
CA GLN A 44 -4.88 1.61 11.58
C GLN A 44 -3.65 2.48 11.34
N LEU A 45 -3.79 3.79 11.59
CA LEU A 45 -2.74 4.77 11.41
C LEU A 45 -2.30 5.31 12.77
N GLN A 46 -1.00 5.33 13.01
CA GLN A 46 -0.39 5.85 14.23
C GLN A 46 0.60 6.95 13.88
N ALA A 47 0.72 7.96 14.75
CA ALA A 47 1.77 8.97 14.62
C ALA A 47 3.15 8.30 14.73
N THR A 48 4.14 8.85 14.04
CA THR A 48 5.52 8.35 14.05
C THR A 48 6.49 9.50 13.93
N ASP A 49 7.63 9.37 14.61
CA ASP A 49 8.77 10.30 14.52
C ASP A 49 9.92 9.69 13.70
N ASP A 50 9.68 8.58 13.01
CA ASP A 50 10.70 7.84 12.23
C ASP A 50 11.13 8.58 10.95
N PHE A 51 10.58 9.77 10.70
CA PHE A 51 10.77 10.49 9.45
C PHE A 51 11.04 11.98 9.63
N MET A 52 11.94 12.47 8.79
CA MET A 52 12.09 13.89 8.50
C MET A 52 11.34 14.21 7.20
N VAL A 53 10.43 15.18 7.24
CA VAL A 53 9.70 15.69 6.07
C VAL A 53 10.11 17.13 5.81
N PHE A 54 10.48 17.46 4.57
CA PHE A 54 10.90 18.80 4.20
C PHE A 54 10.45 19.25 2.80
N PRO A 55 9.78 20.42 2.67
CA PRO A 55 9.17 21.17 3.76
C PRO A 55 7.96 20.40 4.34
N PRO A 56 7.69 20.47 5.65
CA PRO A 56 6.50 19.85 6.24
C PRO A 56 5.23 20.64 5.92
N GLN A 57 5.33 21.93 5.66
CA GLN A 57 4.23 22.78 5.22
C GLN A 57 4.71 23.76 4.14
N VAL A 58 3.86 24.03 3.16
CA VAL A 58 4.20 24.88 2.01
C VAL A 58 2.96 25.44 1.33
N LEU A 59 3.03 26.68 0.87
CA LEU A 59 2.03 27.28 -0.01
C LEU A 59 2.52 27.18 -1.46
N ILE A 60 1.87 26.34 -2.26
CA ILE A 60 2.25 26.10 -3.66
C ILE A 60 1.47 27.08 -4.56
N PRO A 61 2.13 28.00 -5.29
CA PRO A 61 1.41 28.93 -6.16
C PRO A 61 0.66 28.24 -7.31
N PRO A 62 -0.32 28.92 -7.94
CA PRO A 62 -1.06 28.40 -9.10
C PRO A 62 -0.13 27.91 -10.21
N GLY A 63 -0.41 26.73 -10.76
CA GLY A 63 0.37 26.12 -11.85
C GLY A 63 1.82 25.77 -11.50
N LYS A 64 2.21 25.81 -10.22
CA LYS A 64 3.58 25.49 -9.78
C LYS A 64 3.67 24.11 -9.14
N THR A 65 4.88 23.59 -9.14
CA THR A 65 5.23 22.30 -8.54
C THR A 65 6.13 22.52 -7.33
N GLN A 66 5.84 21.82 -6.24
CA GLN A 66 6.70 21.71 -5.07
C GLN A 66 7.25 20.30 -4.95
N THR A 67 8.52 20.18 -4.58
CA THR A 67 9.12 18.89 -4.22
C THR A 67 9.20 18.76 -2.71
N VAL A 68 8.75 17.64 -2.17
CA VAL A 68 8.79 17.31 -0.75
C VAL A 68 9.73 16.12 -0.57
N LYS A 69 10.77 16.31 0.24
CA LYS A 69 11.70 15.26 0.65
C LYS A 69 11.14 14.55 1.89
N VAL A 70 11.08 13.23 1.82
CA VAL A 70 10.79 12.33 2.93
C VAL A 70 12.04 11.51 3.18
N LYS A 71 12.55 11.51 4.41
CA LYS A 71 13.71 10.72 4.80
C LYS A 71 13.42 9.92 6.06
N TYR A 72 13.63 8.62 6.00
CA TYR A 72 13.61 7.76 7.18
C TYR A 72 14.84 8.04 8.04
N ILE A 73 14.58 8.32 9.31
CA ILE A 73 15.54 8.62 10.38
C ILE A 73 15.38 7.68 11.59
N GLY A 74 14.48 6.69 11.48
CA GLY A 74 14.30 5.65 12.48
C GLY A 74 15.49 4.68 12.54
N VAL A 75 15.38 3.71 13.45
CA VAL A 75 16.39 2.66 13.63
C VAL A 75 16.31 1.61 12.50
N PRO A 76 17.39 0.84 12.25
CA PRO A 76 17.32 -0.29 11.33
C PRO A 76 16.17 -1.25 11.65
N VAL A 77 15.51 -1.77 10.61
CA VAL A 77 14.29 -2.57 10.74
C VAL A 77 14.58 -4.05 10.54
N ALA A 78 14.08 -4.90 11.45
CA ALA A 78 14.19 -6.36 11.34
C ALA A 78 13.14 -6.97 10.42
N GLU A 79 12.06 -6.23 10.13
CA GLU A 79 10.99 -6.58 9.21
C GLU A 79 10.53 -5.31 8.48
N SER A 80 9.97 -5.46 7.28
CA SER A 80 9.50 -4.32 6.50
C SER A 80 8.36 -3.61 7.22
N LEU A 81 8.52 -2.30 7.41
CA LEU A 81 7.50 -1.46 8.03
C LEU A 81 6.69 -0.74 6.94
N SER A 82 5.41 -0.50 7.23
CA SER A 82 4.47 0.15 6.33
C SER A 82 4.07 1.50 6.89
N TYR A 83 4.02 2.51 6.03
CA TYR A 83 3.68 3.89 6.38
C TYR A 83 2.77 4.52 5.33
N ARG A 84 2.05 5.58 5.72
CA ARG A 84 1.35 6.50 4.83
C ARG A 84 2.06 7.84 4.83
N VAL A 85 2.49 8.30 3.66
CA VAL A 85 2.87 9.71 3.45
C VAL A 85 1.60 10.46 3.10
N VAL A 86 1.15 11.33 4.00
CA VAL A 86 -0.11 12.03 3.90
C VAL A 86 0.14 13.45 3.41
N PHE A 87 -0.46 13.78 2.27
CA PHE A 87 -0.49 15.11 1.68
C PHE A 87 -1.86 15.70 1.98
N SER A 88 -1.94 16.65 2.90
CA SER A 88 -3.18 17.23 3.40
C SER A 88 -3.30 18.69 2.98
N GLN A 89 -4.36 19.03 2.25
CA GLN A 89 -4.69 20.41 1.96
C GLN A 89 -5.22 21.08 3.24
N LEU A 90 -4.56 22.17 3.64
CA LEU A 90 -5.04 22.94 4.78
C LEU A 90 -6.22 23.85 4.38
N PRO A 91 -7.24 23.99 5.23
CA PRO A 91 -8.28 24.98 5.00
C PRO A 91 -7.69 26.40 5.12
N ILE A 92 -7.95 27.26 4.13
CA ILE A 92 -7.75 28.71 4.27
C ILE A 92 -9.11 29.37 4.49
N ALA A 93 -9.14 30.34 5.40
CA ALA A 93 -10.31 31.20 5.57
C ALA A 93 -10.54 31.99 4.28
N ASP A 94 -11.74 31.89 3.71
CA ASP A 94 -12.20 32.79 2.64
C ASP A 94 -13.31 33.68 3.21
N ASP A 95 -13.39 34.91 2.71
CA ASP A 95 -14.46 35.87 3.00
C ASP A 95 -15.77 35.53 2.25
N ALA A 96 -16.15 34.25 2.20
CA ALA A 96 -17.36 33.81 1.50
C ALA A 96 -18.60 34.22 2.31
N SER A 97 -19.38 35.17 1.77
CA SER A 97 -20.60 35.71 2.38
C SER A 97 -21.86 34.83 2.19
N GLU A 98 -21.75 33.71 1.48
CA GLU A 98 -22.87 32.81 1.15
C GLU A 98 -22.58 31.35 1.56
N SER A 99 -23.65 30.59 1.84
CA SER A 99 -23.56 29.18 2.19
C SER A 99 -23.00 28.36 1.02
N SER A 100 -21.83 27.75 1.20
CA SER A 100 -21.16 26.91 0.19
C SER A 100 -20.58 25.65 0.81
N ILE A 101 -20.50 24.58 0.00
CA ILE A 101 -19.80 23.33 0.38
C ILE A 101 -18.34 23.47 -0.05
N LYS A 102 -17.40 23.27 0.89
CA LYS A 102 -15.97 23.23 0.61
C LYS A 102 -15.45 21.80 0.68
N MET A 103 -14.68 21.40 -0.31
CA MET A 103 -13.99 20.11 -0.34
C MET A 103 -12.50 20.32 -0.06
N LEU A 104 -11.94 19.49 0.82
CA LEU A 104 -10.50 19.43 1.09
C LEU A 104 -9.96 18.08 0.63
N PHE A 105 -8.76 18.09 0.08
CA PHE A 105 -8.09 16.88 -0.38
C PHE A 105 -7.08 16.38 0.64
N GLN A 106 -7.12 15.07 0.88
CA GLN A 106 -6.08 14.34 1.60
C GLN A 106 -5.68 13.11 0.79
N ILE A 107 -4.40 12.99 0.45
CA ILE A 107 -3.88 11.88 -0.35
C ILE A 107 -2.84 11.12 0.48
N GLY A 108 -3.02 9.81 0.62
CA GLY A 108 -2.08 8.93 1.33
C GLY A 108 -1.29 8.02 0.39
N ALA A 109 -0.02 8.33 0.15
CA ALA A 109 0.89 7.43 -0.55
C ALA A 109 1.34 6.29 0.38
N LEU A 110 1.44 5.08 -0.14
CA LEU A 110 1.96 3.94 0.61
C LEU A 110 3.48 3.93 0.53
N LEU A 111 4.17 3.85 1.67
CA LEU A 111 5.61 3.79 1.75
C LEU A 111 6.04 2.57 2.57
N PHE A 112 6.96 1.79 2.03
CA PHE A 112 7.59 0.69 2.74
C PHE A 112 9.03 1.04 3.08
N VAL A 113 9.40 0.82 4.35
CA VAL A 113 10.79 0.86 4.81
C VAL A 113 11.26 -0.57 4.96
N THR A 114 12.31 -0.96 4.25
CA THR A 114 12.84 -2.32 4.24
C THR A 114 14.36 -2.30 4.37
N SER A 115 14.93 -3.33 4.99
CA SER A 115 16.36 -3.59 4.89
C SER A 115 16.68 -4.40 3.62
N ASP A 116 17.92 -4.35 3.14
CA ASP A 116 18.33 -4.78 1.79
C ASP A 116 18.16 -6.28 1.49
N LYS A 117 17.84 -7.13 2.49
CA LYS A 117 17.77 -8.60 2.34
C LYS A 117 16.74 -9.29 3.24
N LEU A 118 15.57 -8.70 3.43
CA LEU A 118 14.53 -9.33 4.25
C LEU A 118 13.89 -10.53 3.51
N PRO A 119 13.83 -11.72 4.12
CA PRO A 119 13.26 -12.90 3.47
C PRO A 119 11.78 -12.68 3.16
N GLN A 120 11.41 -12.94 1.91
CA GLN A 120 10.03 -13.02 1.48
C GLN A 120 9.58 -14.48 1.60
N LYS A 121 8.52 -14.72 2.36
CA LYS A 121 7.93 -16.06 2.54
C LYS A 121 6.42 -15.92 2.60
N LEU A 122 5.72 -16.93 2.12
CA LEU A 122 4.26 -16.94 2.13
C LEU A 122 3.73 -18.33 2.48
N THR A 123 2.49 -18.36 2.95
CA THR A 123 1.67 -19.57 3.04
C THR A 123 0.35 -19.35 2.33
N THR A 124 -0.27 -20.45 1.91
CA THR A 124 -1.55 -20.46 1.20
C THR A 124 -2.47 -21.50 1.82
N GLU A 125 -3.68 -21.10 2.17
CA GLU A 125 -4.62 -21.97 2.89
C GLU A 125 -6.02 -21.83 2.30
N LEU A 126 -6.71 -22.94 2.06
CA LEU A 126 -8.13 -22.92 1.74
C LEU A 126 -8.92 -22.45 2.96
N THR A 127 -9.96 -21.63 2.75
CA THR A 127 -10.85 -21.23 3.85
C THR A 127 -12.02 -22.22 3.98
N ALA A 128 -12.88 -22.01 4.98
CA ALA A 128 -14.12 -22.77 5.11
C ALA A 128 -15.12 -22.47 3.99
N ASN A 129 -14.98 -21.33 3.29
CA ASN A 129 -15.81 -21.00 2.15
C ASN A 129 -15.27 -21.72 0.91
N PRO A 130 -16.12 -22.42 0.14
CA PRO A 130 -15.68 -23.05 -1.10
C PRO A 130 -15.06 -22.03 -2.05
N ASN A 131 -13.94 -22.41 -2.69
CA ASN A 131 -13.24 -21.61 -3.70
C ASN A 131 -12.64 -20.29 -3.19
N GLU A 132 -12.58 -20.13 -1.89
CA GLU A 132 -11.90 -19.04 -1.23
C GLU A 132 -10.62 -19.56 -0.57
N TRP A 133 -9.57 -18.76 -0.67
CA TRP A 133 -8.29 -19.08 -0.07
C TRP A 133 -7.56 -17.82 0.39
N LEU A 134 -6.66 -18.03 1.33
CA LEU A 134 -5.88 -16.99 1.98
C LEU A 134 -4.43 -17.11 1.54
N VAL A 135 -3.84 -15.99 1.13
CA VAL A 135 -2.39 -15.85 0.95
C VAL A 135 -1.87 -14.99 2.08
N THR A 136 -0.95 -15.53 2.88
CA THR A 136 -0.40 -14.85 4.06
C THR A 136 1.10 -14.63 3.91
N ASN A 137 1.56 -13.40 4.15
CA ASN A 137 2.99 -13.10 4.25
C ASN A 137 3.54 -13.54 5.60
N THR A 138 4.34 -14.60 5.59
CA THR A 138 5.04 -15.15 6.76
C THR A 138 6.52 -14.77 6.79
N GLY A 139 6.98 -13.99 5.81
CA GLY A 139 8.32 -13.43 5.73
C GLY A 139 8.45 -12.10 6.47
N ALA A 140 9.68 -11.58 6.45
CA ALA A 140 10.02 -10.26 6.97
C ALA A 140 10.03 -9.18 5.88
N GLY A 141 10.10 -9.57 4.60
CA GLY A 141 10.00 -8.65 3.46
C GLY A 141 8.56 -8.38 3.03
N VAL A 142 8.33 -7.33 2.25
CA VAL A 142 7.04 -7.10 1.57
C VAL A 142 6.89 -8.07 0.39
N LEU A 143 5.72 -8.70 0.25
CA LEU A 143 5.36 -9.46 -0.95
C LEU A 143 4.67 -8.55 -1.96
N THR A 144 5.04 -8.67 -3.24
CA THR A 144 4.37 -7.99 -4.35
C THR A 144 3.58 -9.02 -5.15
N LEU A 145 2.26 -9.06 -4.95
CA LEU A 145 1.40 -10.07 -5.55
C LEU A 145 1.34 -9.98 -7.08
N SER A 146 1.57 -8.78 -7.64
CA SER A 146 1.61 -8.61 -9.10
C SER A 146 2.81 -9.28 -9.78
N ALA A 147 3.84 -9.65 -9.01
CA ALA A 147 5.01 -10.39 -9.50
C ALA A 147 4.86 -11.92 -9.30
N MET A 148 3.70 -12.38 -8.82
CA MET A 148 3.47 -13.78 -8.48
C MET A 148 2.60 -14.50 -9.51
N THR A 149 2.69 -15.83 -9.45
CA THR A 149 1.78 -16.76 -10.13
C THR A 149 0.98 -17.52 -9.09
N PHE A 150 -0.28 -17.78 -9.41
CA PHE A 150 -1.24 -18.41 -8.51
C PHE A 150 -1.72 -19.71 -9.15
N GLY A 151 -1.64 -20.81 -8.41
CA GLY A 151 -2.03 -22.14 -8.87
C GLY A 151 -3.16 -22.69 -8.03
N ALA A 152 -4.05 -23.46 -8.64
CA ALA A 152 -5.09 -24.16 -7.91
C ALA A 152 -5.47 -25.49 -8.59
N LYS A 153 -6.04 -26.42 -7.82
CA LYS A 153 -6.67 -27.63 -8.35
C LYS A 153 -8.12 -27.69 -7.92
N ALA A 154 -8.99 -28.07 -8.85
CA ALA A 154 -10.39 -28.40 -8.58
C ALA A 154 -10.72 -29.69 -9.34
N GLY A 155 -11.18 -30.72 -8.64
CA GLY A 155 -11.40 -32.04 -9.24
C GLY A 155 -10.16 -32.59 -9.96
N LYS A 156 -10.26 -32.80 -11.27
CA LYS A 156 -9.15 -33.24 -12.14
C LYS A 156 -8.45 -32.08 -12.86
N GLN A 157 -8.98 -30.86 -12.73
CA GLN A 157 -8.49 -29.69 -13.44
C GLN A 157 -7.44 -28.96 -12.62
N SER A 158 -6.43 -28.43 -13.32
CA SER A 158 -5.40 -27.56 -12.74
C SER A 158 -5.51 -26.18 -13.37
N TYR A 159 -5.42 -25.16 -12.53
CA TYR A 159 -5.53 -23.75 -12.90
C TYR A 159 -4.20 -23.07 -12.61
N ARG A 160 -3.83 -22.13 -13.49
CA ARG A 160 -2.68 -21.26 -13.31
C ARG A 160 -3.09 -19.85 -13.74
N TRP A 161 -2.96 -18.92 -12.82
CA TRP A 161 -3.37 -17.53 -12.98
C TRP A 161 -2.17 -16.61 -12.76
N THR A 162 -2.16 -15.54 -13.54
CA THR A 162 -1.27 -14.40 -13.38
C THR A 162 -1.98 -13.31 -12.58
N TRP A 163 -1.28 -12.22 -12.27
CA TRP A 163 -1.90 -11.06 -11.65
C TRP A 163 -3.10 -10.52 -12.45
N ASP A 164 -3.02 -10.48 -13.78
CA ASP A 164 -4.09 -9.91 -14.61
C ASP A 164 -5.39 -10.70 -14.52
N ASP A 165 -5.30 -12.00 -14.26
CA ASP A 165 -6.44 -12.88 -14.11
C ASP A 165 -7.16 -12.69 -12.76
N ILE A 166 -6.42 -12.31 -11.70
CA ILE A 166 -6.96 -12.25 -10.34
C ILE A 166 -7.05 -10.84 -9.74
N LYS A 167 -6.47 -9.80 -10.35
CA LYS A 167 -6.37 -8.46 -9.76
C LYS A 167 -7.69 -7.83 -9.30
N THR A 168 -8.81 -8.25 -9.89
CA THR A 168 -10.16 -7.79 -9.50
C THR A 168 -10.72 -8.52 -8.29
N LEU A 169 -10.11 -9.63 -7.89
CA LEU A 169 -10.50 -10.50 -6.78
C LEU A 169 -9.68 -10.23 -5.51
N VAL A 170 -8.64 -9.38 -5.62
CA VAL A 170 -7.66 -9.15 -4.56
C VAL A 170 -7.67 -7.67 -4.18
N GLU A 171 -7.95 -7.38 -2.91
CA GLU A 171 -8.07 -5.99 -2.43
C GLU A 171 -6.71 -5.29 -2.27
N ARG A 172 -5.60 -6.04 -2.30
CA ARG A 172 -4.27 -5.54 -1.95
C ARG A 172 -3.21 -6.14 -2.88
N GLN A 173 -2.43 -5.30 -3.54
CA GLN A 173 -1.31 -5.74 -4.37
C GLN A 173 -0.04 -6.05 -3.55
N TYR A 174 0.08 -5.47 -2.35
CA TYR A 174 1.26 -5.59 -1.49
C TYR A 174 0.86 -6.14 -0.12
N LEU A 175 1.61 -7.13 0.37
CA LEU A 175 1.45 -7.67 1.72
C LEU A 175 2.71 -7.36 2.52
N ALA A 176 2.59 -6.50 3.53
CA ALA A 176 3.61 -6.35 4.54
C ALA A 176 3.68 -7.62 5.43
N PRO A 177 4.73 -7.80 6.25
CA PRO A 177 4.83 -8.92 7.17
C PRO A 177 3.55 -9.14 7.98
N ARG A 178 3.13 -10.40 8.12
CA ARG A 178 1.91 -10.83 8.84
C ARG A 178 0.60 -10.37 8.23
N GLN A 179 0.58 -9.80 7.03
CA GLN A 179 -0.65 -9.48 6.31
C GLN A 179 -1.11 -10.65 5.48
N SER A 180 -2.42 -10.71 5.30
CA SER A 180 -3.07 -11.71 4.47
C SER A 180 -4.01 -11.03 3.49
N VAL A 181 -4.23 -11.69 2.36
CA VAL A 181 -5.31 -11.35 1.45
C VAL A 181 -6.07 -12.61 1.05
N ARG A 182 -7.36 -12.42 0.88
CA ARG A 182 -8.28 -13.44 0.45
C ARG A 182 -8.56 -13.32 -1.02
N ILE A 183 -8.67 -14.45 -1.67
CA ILE A 183 -8.94 -14.57 -3.09
C ILE A 183 -10.17 -15.47 -3.24
N ASN A 184 -11.24 -14.92 -3.80
CA ASN A 184 -12.44 -15.69 -4.12
C ASN A 184 -12.42 -16.05 -5.61
N ALA A 185 -12.13 -17.31 -5.91
CA ALA A 185 -11.93 -17.79 -7.26
C ALA A 185 -13.23 -18.20 -7.99
N VAL A 186 -14.41 -18.02 -7.38
CA VAL A 186 -15.68 -18.50 -7.95
C VAL A 186 -15.92 -17.98 -9.38
N SER A 187 -15.55 -16.72 -9.66
CA SER A 187 -15.75 -16.09 -10.97
C SER A 187 -14.77 -16.56 -12.05
N ILE A 188 -13.67 -17.22 -11.68
CA ILE A 188 -12.58 -17.63 -12.58
C ILE A 188 -12.41 -19.16 -12.67
N LEU A 189 -13.25 -19.91 -11.96
CA LEU A 189 -13.31 -21.37 -12.03
C LEU A 189 -14.28 -21.83 -13.12
N SER A 190 -13.95 -22.93 -13.77
CA SER A 190 -14.87 -23.60 -14.69
C SER A 190 -15.80 -24.54 -13.90
N ASN A 191 -17.09 -24.55 -14.22
CA ASN A 191 -18.05 -25.60 -13.83
C ASN A 191 -18.33 -25.85 -12.34
N ASN A 192 -18.48 -24.83 -11.50
CA ASN A 192 -18.93 -24.96 -10.10
C ASN A 192 -18.10 -25.96 -9.25
N GLU A 193 -16.87 -26.28 -9.69
CA GLU A 193 -15.98 -27.19 -8.98
C GLU A 193 -15.45 -26.54 -7.69
N GLN A 194 -15.07 -27.39 -6.73
CA GLN A 194 -14.49 -26.94 -5.46
C GLN A 194 -12.96 -27.08 -5.48
N LEU A 195 -12.27 -26.04 -5.04
CA LEU A 195 -10.82 -26.07 -4.84
C LEU A 195 -10.42 -27.11 -3.80
N THR A 196 -9.41 -27.92 -4.14
CA THR A 196 -8.81 -28.94 -3.26
C THR A 196 -7.35 -28.64 -2.93
N GLN A 197 -6.69 -27.81 -3.74
CA GLN A 197 -5.32 -27.35 -3.51
C GLN A 197 -5.16 -25.93 -4.05
N VAL A 198 -4.34 -25.13 -3.38
CA VAL A 198 -3.93 -23.79 -3.80
C VAL A 198 -2.45 -23.60 -3.55
N GLU A 199 -1.82 -22.76 -4.35
CA GLU A 199 -0.43 -22.36 -4.21
C GLU A 199 -0.21 -20.96 -4.79
N ALA A 200 0.77 -20.24 -4.25
CA ALA A 200 1.25 -18.98 -4.79
C ALA A 200 2.78 -19.03 -4.79
N SER A 201 3.39 -18.56 -5.87
CA SER A 201 4.84 -18.53 -6.00
C SER A 201 5.30 -17.36 -6.87
N GLY A 202 6.43 -16.78 -6.48
CA GLY A 202 7.07 -15.66 -7.16
C GLY A 202 8.00 -14.94 -6.19
N TYR A 203 9.16 -14.52 -6.68
CA TYR A 203 10.14 -13.70 -5.97
C TYR A 203 10.79 -12.76 -6.98
#